data_AF-A0A4V4RXQ4-F1
#
_entry.id   AF-A0A4V4RXQ4-F1
#
_cell.length_a   1.000
_cell.length_b   1.000
_cell.length_c   1.000
_cell.angle_alpha   90.00
_cell.angle_beta   90.00
_cell.angle_gamma   90.00
#
_symmetry.space_group_name_H-M   'P 1'
#
loop_
_entity.id
_entity.type
_entity.pdbx_description
1 polymer ?
#
loop_
_entity_poly.entity_id
_entity_poly.type
_entity_poly.pdbx_seq_one_letter_code
_entity_poly.pdbx_strand_id
1 'polypeptide(L)'
;MSTQDIQEKFFRDGKLLVIPKKLKSKQVLFAYLQKELAKKGSTFTEKEVNAFLAEIYDDYAILRRYLVDYGYLSRDQYGLEYRIEEKR
;
A
#
# COMPACT_ATOMS: atom_id res chain seq x y z
N MET A 1 15.05 -9.15 -0.24
CA MET A 1 13.77 -9.65 -0.79
C MET A 1 13.37 -8.65 -1.85
N SER A 2 13.21 -9.09 -3.08
CA SER A 2 12.91 -8.23 -4.23
C SER A 2 11.40 -8.18 -4.45
N THR A 3 10.89 -7.17 -5.17
CA THR A 3 9.45 -7.04 -5.45
C THR A 3 8.85 -8.29 -6.11
N GLN A 4 9.59 -8.92 -7.02
CA GLN A 4 9.20 -10.19 -7.66
C GLN A 4 8.94 -11.31 -6.64
N ASP A 5 9.81 -11.44 -5.65
CA ASP A 5 9.70 -12.46 -4.59
C ASP A 5 8.45 -12.24 -3.70
N ILE A 6 8.01 -10.99 -3.53
CA ILE A 6 6.77 -10.67 -2.82
C ILE A 6 5.55 -11.09 -3.65
N GLN A 7 5.56 -10.79 -4.95
CA GLN A 7 4.47 -11.15 -5.86
C GLN A 7 4.31 -12.66 -5.96
N GLU A 8 5.39 -13.41 -6.14
CA GLU A 8 5.30 -14.87 -6.25
C GLU A 8 4.87 -15.56 -4.94
N LYS A 9 5.23 -14.99 -3.77
CA LYS A 9 4.95 -15.62 -2.47
C LYS A 9 3.65 -15.19 -1.80
N PHE A 10 3.24 -13.95 -2.03
CA PHE A 10 2.10 -13.36 -1.32
C PHE A 10 0.99 -12.89 -2.24
N PHE A 11 1.21 -12.79 -3.56
CA PHE A 11 0.14 -12.47 -4.50
C PHE A 11 -0.33 -13.71 -5.26
N ARG A 12 -1.62 -13.72 -5.59
CA ARG A 12 -2.24 -14.70 -6.47
C ARG A 12 -3.31 -14.00 -7.28
N ASP A 13 -3.22 -14.13 -8.60
CA ASP A 13 -4.14 -13.48 -9.54
C ASP A 13 -4.25 -11.95 -9.31
N GLY A 14 -3.14 -11.30 -8.96
CA GLY A 14 -3.09 -9.86 -8.67
C GLY A 14 -3.58 -9.45 -7.27
N LYS A 15 -4.09 -10.39 -6.47
CA LYS A 15 -4.52 -10.14 -5.09
C LYS A 15 -3.49 -10.60 -4.08
N LEU A 16 -3.23 -9.75 -3.09
CA LEU A 16 -2.47 -10.10 -1.90
C LEU A 16 -3.26 -11.14 -1.09
N LEU A 17 -2.65 -12.27 -0.77
CA LEU A 17 -3.24 -13.31 0.05
C LEU A 17 -3.04 -13.03 1.54
N VAL A 18 -1.84 -12.57 1.90
CA VAL A 18 -1.47 -12.32 3.29
C VAL A 18 -0.42 -11.22 3.39
N ILE A 19 -0.57 -10.36 4.39
CA ILE A 19 0.46 -9.38 4.72
C ILE A 19 1.64 -10.12 5.36
N PRO A 20 2.86 -10.01 4.81
CA PRO A 20 4.01 -10.71 5.33
C PRO A 20 4.33 -10.28 6.77
N LYS A 21 4.74 -11.23 7.62
CA LYS A 21 5.11 -10.94 9.02
C LYS A 21 6.48 -10.26 9.15
N LYS A 22 7.41 -10.54 8.24
CA LYS A 22 8.79 -10.02 8.29
C LYS A 22 8.84 -8.56 7.87
N LEU A 23 9.52 -7.73 8.65
CA LEU A 23 9.64 -6.28 8.41
C LEU A 23 10.19 -5.95 7.02
N LYS A 24 11.28 -6.61 6.60
CA LYS A 24 11.86 -6.42 5.25
C LYS A 24 10.85 -6.70 4.14
N SER A 25 10.05 -7.75 4.28
CA SER A 25 9.02 -8.11 3.31
C SER A 25 7.88 -7.08 3.28
N LYS A 26 7.45 -6.59 4.45
CA LYS A 26 6.46 -5.50 4.56
C LYS A 26 6.94 -4.24 3.85
N GLN A 27 8.17 -3.83 4.08
CA GLN A 27 8.74 -2.64 3.43
C GLN A 27 8.74 -2.75 1.90
N VAL A 28 9.08 -3.93 1.37
CA VAL A 28 9.06 -4.15 -0.09
C VAL A 28 7.63 -4.15 -0.62
N LEU A 29 6.69 -4.79 0.08
CA LEU A 29 5.26 -4.77 -0.26
C LEU A 29 4.71 -3.33 -0.27
N PHE A 30 4.94 -2.57 0.79
CA PHE A 30 4.41 -1.22 0.94
C PHE A 30 5.04 -0.25 -0.06
N ALA A 31 6.35 -0.37 -0.32
CA ALA A 31 7.02 0.39 -1.37
C ALA A 31 6.46 0.07 -2.76
N TYR A 32 6.12 -1.20 -3.03
CA TYR A 32 5.45 -1.59 -4.26
C TYR A 32 4.06 -0.95 -4.39
N LEU A 33 3.22 -1.08 -3.36
CA LEU A 33 1.88 -0.48 -3.35
C LEU A 33 1.91 1.03 -3.52
N GLN A 34 2.83 1.70 -2.81
CA GLN A 34 3.07 3.13 -2.97
C GLN A 34 3.43 3.48 -4.41
N LYS A 35 4.38 2.76 -5.03
CA LYS A 35 4.77 3.00 -6.42
C LYS A 35 3.63 2.79 -7.40
N GLU A 36 2.84 1.74 -7.24
CA GLU A 36 1.66 1.49 -8.08
C GLU A 36 0.62 2.60 -7.93
N LEU A 37 0.38 3.07 -6.69
CA LEU A 37 -0.52 4.19 -6.44
C LEU A 37 0.03 5.51 -7.00
N ALA A 38 1.34 5.76 -6.86
CA ALA A 38 2.02 6.95 -7.37
C ALA A 38 1.92 7.10 -8.90
N LYS A 39 1.74 6.00 -9.64
CA LYS A 39 1.46 6.04 -11.08
C LYS A 39 0.11 6.69 -11.41
N LYS A 40 -0.84 6.69 -10.47
CA LYS A 40 -2.18 7.29 -10.64
C LYS A 40 -2.21 8.78 -10.24
N GLY A 41 -1.20 9.27 -9.53
CA GLY A 41 -1.15 10.63 -9.00
C GLY A 41 -0.37 10.73 -7.68
N SER A 42 -0.32 11.93 -7.12
CA SER A 42 0.40 12.20 -5.86
C SER A 42 -0.52 12.41 -4.65
N THR A 43 -1.79 12.71 -4.91
CA THR A 43 -2.81 13.02 -3.90
C THR A 43 -4.09 12.27 -4.24
N PHE A 44 -4.72 11.68 -3.23
CA PHE A 44 -5.88 10.82 -3.38
C PHE A 44 -6.86 11.09 -2.25
N THR A 45 -8.14 10.93 -2.55
CA THR A 45 -9.18 10.86 -1.52
C THR A 45 -9.16 9.50 -0.81
N GLU A 46 -9.76 9.44 0.38
CA GLU A 46 -9.95 8.16 1.08
C GLU A 46 -10.60 7.10 0.19
N LYS A 47 -11.58 7.50 -0.63
CA LYS A 47 -12.30 6.60 -1.54
C LYS A 47 -11.39 6.02 -2.62
N GLU A 48 -10.51 6.82 -3.19
CA GLU A 48 -9.57 6.37 -4.23
C GLU A 48 -8.53 5.41 -3.66
N VAL A 49 -7.99 5.72 -2.47
CA VAL A 49 -7.07 4.83 -1.76
C VAL A 49 -7.77 3.52 -1.41
N ASN A 50 -9.00 3.58 -0.89
CA ASN A 50 -9.77 2.39 -0.57
C ASN A 50 -10.05 1.54 -1.80
N ALA A 51 -10.46 2.15 -2.92
CA ALA A 51 -10.72 1.45 -4.17
C ALA A 51 -9.48 0.71 -4.67
N PHE A 52 -8.34 1.41 -4.75
CA PHE A 52 -7.07 0.82 -5.17
C PHE A 52 -6.63 -0.34 -4.26
N LEU A 53 -6.73 -0.17 -2.94
CA LEU A 53 -6.31 -1.19 -2.00
C LEU A 53 -7.29 -2.37 -1.96
N ALA A 54 -8.60 -2.16 -2.18
CA ALA A 54 -9.62 -3.20 -2.22
C ALA A 54 -9.48 -4.13 -3.43
N GLU A 55 -8.93 -3.64 -4.54
CA GLU A 55 -8.55 -4.49 -5.68
C GLU A 55 -7.45 -5.48 -5.31
N ILE A 56 -6.60 -5.12 -4.33
CA ILE A 56 -5.40 -5.85 -3.96
C ILE A 56 -5.64 -6.74 -2.74
N TYR A 57 -6.31 -6.24 -1.71
CA TYR A 57 -6.49 -6.96 -0.45
C TYR A 57 -7.87 -6.71 0.14
N ASP A 58 -8.51 -7.79 0.59
CA ASP A 58 -9.87 -7.75 1.14
C ASP A 58 -9.92 -6.86 2.40
N ASP A 59 -8.90 -6.99 3.26
CA ASP A 59 -8.72 -6.11 4.43
C ASP A 59 -7.92 -4.85 4.04
N TYR A 60 -8.41 -4.10 3.06
CA TYR A 60 -7.74 -2.88 2.59
C TYR A 60 -7.57 -1.82 3.69
N ALA A 61 -8.41 -1.85 4.73
CA ALA A 61 -8.35 -0.95 5.87
C ALA A 61 -7.06 -1.12 6.67
N ILE A 62 -6.64 -2.37 6.95
CA ILE A 62 -5.36 -2.60 7.65
C ILE A 62 -4.17 -2.22 6.78
N LEU A 63 -4.27 -2.47 5.46
CA LEU A 63 -3.21 -2.13 4.50
C LEU A 63 -3.00 -0.61 4.43
N ARG A 64 -4.10 0.15 4.36
CA ARG A 64 -4.10 1.62 4.42
C ARG A 64 -3.46 2.13 5.71
N ARG A 65 -3.83 1.54 6.86
CA ARG A 65 -3.26 1.90 8.15
C ARG A 65 -1.76 1.66 8.18
N TYR A 66 -1.27 0.54 7.65
CA TYR A 66 0.16 0.28 7.57
C TYR A 66 0.90 1.22 6.63
N LEU A 67 0.33 1.57 5.47
CA LEU A 67 0.95 2.54 4.57
C LEU A 67 1.14 3.89 5.25
N VAL A 68 0.18 4.32 6.07
CA VAL A 68 0.30 5.56 6.86
C VAL A 68 1.32 5.41 8.00
N ASP A 69 1.19 4.36 8.80
CA ASP A 69 2.05 4.10 9.96
C ASP A 69 3.54 3.97 9.59
N TYR A 70 3.82 3.40 8.42
CA TYR A 70 5.19 3.21 7.92
C TYR A 70 5.69 4.41 7.09
N GLY A 71 4.86 5.44 6.89
CA GLY A 71 5.20 6.67 6.20
C GLY A 71 5.34 6.53 4.68
N TYR A 72 4.58 5.63 4.06
CA TYR A 72 4.42 5.53 2.60
C TYR A 72 3.27 6.41 2.09
N LEU A 73 2.29 6.64 2.95
CA LEU A 73 1.22 7.60 2.77
C LEU A 73 1.19 8.56 3.95
N SER A 74 0.89 9.83 3.69
CA SER A 74 0.43 10.75 4.72
C SER A 74 -1.08 10.91 4.60
N ARG A 75 -1.74 11.17 5.72
CA ARG A 75 -3.18 11.51 5.74
C ARG A 75 -3.36 12.86 6.41
N ASP A 76 -4.30 13.64 5.93
CA ASP A 76 -4.72 14.87 6.59
C ASP A 76 -5.39 14.59 7.95
N GLN A 77 -5.45 15.60 8.83
CA GLN A 77 -6.08 15.51 10.15
C GLN A 77 -7.54 15.04 10.11
N TYR A 78 -8.25 15.33 9.01
CA TYR A 78 -9.64 14.91 8.81
C TYR A 78 -9.77 13.53 8.14
N GLY A 79 -8.65 12.91 7.72
CA GLY A 79 -8.65 11.62 7.02
C GLY A 79 -9.28 11.67 5.61
N LEU A 80 -9.51 12.86 5.07
CA LEU A 80 -10.17 13.07 3.79
C LEU A 80 -9.20 12.98 2.61
N GLU A 81 -7.95 13.38 2.83
CA GLU A 81 -6.91 13.43 1.83
C GLU A 81 -5.71 12.58 2.25
N TYR A 82 -5.21 11.82 1.29
CA TYR A 82 -4.03 10.98 1.38
C TYR A 82 -3.01 11.46 0.36
N ARG A 83 -1.73 11.53 0.74
CA ARG A 83 -0.64 11.90 -0.17
C ARG A 83 0.45 10.83 -0.17
N ILE A 84 1.10 10.69 -1.31
CA ILE A 84 2.25 9.80 -1.47
C ILE A 84 3.47 10.45 -0.79
N GLU A 85 4.04 9.76 0.19
CA GLU A 85 5.26 10.21 0.86
C GLU A 85 6.45 9.43 0.28
N GLU A 86 7.24 10.06 -0.57
CA GLU A 86 8.53 9.49 -0.97
C GLU A 86 9.50 9.58 0.21
N LYS A 87 9.75 8.44 0.86
CA LYS A 87 10.93 8.28 1.70
C LYS A 87 12.17 8.49 0.84
N ARG A 88 12.79 9.66 0.96
CA ARG A 88 14.15 9.94 0.48
C ARG A 88 15.17 9.17 1.31
#